data_AF-A0A7Y0SFV8-F1
#
_entry.id   AF-A0A7Y0SFV8-F1
#
_cell.length_a   1.000
_cell.length_b   1.000
_cell.length_c   1.000
_cell.angle_alpha   90.00
_cell.angle_beta   90.00
_cell.angle_gamma   90.00
#
_symmetry.space_group_name_H-M   'P 1'
#
loop_
_entity.id
_entity.type
_entity.pdbx_description
1 polymer ?
#
loop_
_entity_poly.entity_id
_entity_poly.type
_entity_poly.pdbx_seq_one_letter_code
_entity_poly.pdbx_strand_id
1 'polypeptide(L)'
;ELIKNKVVASCFFEPSTRTRLSFETAIQRIGGDVIGFDNDGNTSLAKKGETLADSVQVISSYVDAFVMRHPQEGAARLASEFSNG
;
A
#
# COMPACT_ATOMS: atom_id res chain seq x y z
N GLU A 1 -13.50 17.94 -4.55
CA GLU A 1 -12.60 16.91 -3.99
C GLU A 1 -13.42 15.66 -3.73
N LEU A 2 -13.08 14.53 -4.36
CA LEU A 2 -13.88 13.30 -4.38
C LEU A 2 -13.61 12.40 -3.17
N ILE A 3 -12.37 12.38 -2.69
CA ILE A 3 -11.91 11.54 -1.57
C ILE A 3 -11.30 12.38 -0.46
N LYS A 4 -11.90 13.55 -0.20
CA LYS A 4 -11.44 14.46 0.85
C LYS A 4 -11.44 13.76 2.21
N ASN A 5 -10.34 13.90 2.96
CA ASN A 5 -10.10 13.23 4.25
C ASN A 5 -10.01 11.70 4.16
N LYS A 6 -9.77 11.14 2.97
CA LYS A 6 -9.46 9.73 2.79
C LYS A 6 -7.97 9.54 2.65
N VAL A 7 -7.46 8.52 3.33
CA VAL A 7 -6.04 8.16 3.29
C VAL A 7 -5.89 6.93 2.41
N VAL A 8 -4.99 7.00 1.43
CA VAL A 8 -4.66 5.88 0.56
C VAL A 8 -3.21 5.46 0.76
N ALA A 9 -2.97 4.19 1.05
CA ALA A 9 -1.62 3.67 1.19
C ALA A 9 -0.97 3.31 -0.17
N SER A 10 0.33 3.56 -0.29
CA SER A 10 1.18 3.21 -1.44
C SER A 10 2.25 2.23 -0.98
N CYS A 11 2.05 0.93 -1.21
CA CYS A 11 2.83 -0.18 -0.65
C CYS A 11 3.61 -0.92 -1.75
N PHE A 12 4.75 -0.38 -2.14
CA PHE A 12 5.58 -0.96 -3.20
C PHE A 12 6.74 -1.75 -2.59
N PHE A 13 6.63 -3.09 -2.62
CA PHE A 13 7.67 -4.04 -2.19
C PHE A 13 8.73 -4.28 -3.27
N GLU A 14 8.47 -3.80 -4.49
CA GLU A 14 9.44 -3.75 -5.58
C GLU A 14 9.48 -2.32 -6.15
N PRO A 15 10.67 -1.76 -6.43
CA PRO A 15 10.80 -0.38 -6.90
C PRO A 15 10.03 -0.15 -8.20
N SER A 16 9.16 0.86 -8.19
CA SER A 16 8.35 1.23 -9.36
C SER A 16 7.97 2.71 -9.36
N THR A 17 8.94 3.57 -9.66
CA THR A 17 8.80 5.03 -9.60
C THR A 17 7.66 5.57 -10.46
N ARG A 18 7.49 5.08 -11.69
CA ARG A 18 6.45 5.57 -12.61
C ARG A 18 5.03 5.28 -12.10
N THR A 19 4.78 4.03 -11.70
CA THR A 19 3.48 3.61 -11.17
C THR A 19 3.17 4.33 -9.87
N ARG A 20 4.12 4.38 -8.94
CA ARG A 20 3.96 5.08 -7.66
C ARG A 20 3.55 6.53 -7.88
N LEU A 21 4.37 7.29 -8.60
CA LEU A 21 4.12 8.72 -8.84
C LEU A 21 2.77 8.96 -9.53
N SER A 22 2.36 8.08 -10.46
CA SER A 22 1.05 8.22 -11.11
C SER A 22 -0.13 8.07 -10.14
N PHE A 23 -0.08 7.11 -9.23
CA PHE A 23 -1.14 6.92 -8.23
C PHE A 23 -1.12 8.02 -7.17
N GLU A 24 0.05 8.35 -6.64
CA GLU A 24 0.18 9.38 -5.60
C GLU A 24 -0.29 10.74 -6.11
N THR A 25 0.11 11.10 -7.34
CA THR A 25 -0.34 12.33 -7.99
C THR A 25 -1.86 12.31 -8.23
N ALA A 26 -2.42 11.17 -8.64
CA ALA A 26 -3.86 11.04 -8.85
C ALA A 26 -4.62 11.27 -7.54
N ILE A 27 -4.23 10.61 -6.45
CA ILE A 27 -4.86 10.70 -5.11
C ILE A 27 -4.80 12.13 -4.58
N GLN A 28 -3.63 12.77 -4.65
CA GLN A 28 -3.47 14.17 -4.23
C GLN A 28 -4.34 15.12 -5.07
N ARG A 29 -4.43 14.91 -6.39
CA ARG A 29 -5.26 15.75 -7.28
C ARG A 29 -6.75 15.67 -6.99
N ILE A 30 -7.24 14.54 -6.48
CA ILE A 30 -8.65 14.36 -6.11
C ILE A 30 -8.94 14.71 -4.64
N GLY A 31 -7.94 15.22 -3.92
CA GLY A 31 -8.04 15.75 -2.55
C GLY A 31 -7.85 14.71 -1.45
N GLY A 32 -7.22 13.57 -1.75
CA GLY A 32 -6.90 12.54 -0.77
C GLY A 32 -5.45 12.63 -0.28
N ASP A 33 -5.19 12.00 0.85
CA ASP A 33 -3.86 11.89 1.44
C ASP A 33 -3.22 10.55 1.07
N VAL A 34 -1.88 10.56 0.98
CA VAL A 34 -1.09 9.37 0.64
C VAL A 34 -0.09 9.10 1.75
N ILE A 35 -0.02 7.84 2.17
CA ILE A 35 1.04 7.32 3.04
C ILE A 35 1.66 6.06 2.43
N GLY A 36 2.88 5.68 2.79
CA GLY A 36 3.44 4.41 2.33
C GLY A 36 4.95 4.36 2.21
N PHE A 37 5.43 3.38 1.44
CA PHE A 37 6.84 3.06 1.25
C PHE A 37 7.10 2.56 -0.18
N ASP A 38 8.34 2.68 -0.62
CA ASP A 38 8.74 2.44 -2.01
C ASP A 38 9.75 1.32 -2.22
N ASN A 39 10.14 0.65 -1.13
CA ASN A 39 11.03 -0.48 -1.16
C ASN A 39 10.82 -1.36 0.09
N ASP A 40 10.78 -2.68 -0.12
CA ASP A 40 10.66 -3.67 0.95
C ASP A 40 11.83 -3.61 1.93
N GLY A 41 13.02 -3.18 1.49
CA GLY A 41 14.20 -3.00 2.35
C GLY A 41 14.03 -1.96 3.46
N ASN A 42 13.02 -1.09 3.36
CA ASN A 42 12.67 -0.10 4.39
C ASN A 42 11.50 -0.54 5.27
N THR A 43 10.92 -1.73 5.03
CA THR A 43 9.81 -2.25 5.81
C THR A 43 10.27 -3.33 6.79
N SER A 44 9.49 -3.50 7.85
CA SER A 44 9.70 -4.54 8.85
C SER A 44 9.49 -5.95 8.30
N LEU A 45 8.75 -6.12 7.20
CA LEU A 45 8.53 -7.43 6.54
C LEU A 45 9.85 -8.08 6.12
N ALA A 46 10.70 -7.33 5.39
CA ALA A 46 11.97 -7.85 4.90
C ALA A 46 13.01 -8.10 6.00
N LYS A 47 12.85 -7.50 7.19
CA LYS A 47 13.88 -7.49 8.25
C LYS A 47 13.49 -8.22 9.53
N LYS A 48 12.20 -8.38 9.81
CA LYS A 48 11.69 -8.77 11.13
C LYS A 48 10.82 -10.03 11.13
N GLY A 49 10.62 -10.66 9.97
CA GLY A 49 9.83 -11.88 9.85
C GLY A 49 8.33 -11.67 10.05
N GLU A 50 7.85 -10.43 9.94
CA GLU A 50 6.42 -10.16 9.80
C GLU A 50 5.89 -10.79 8.50
N THR A 51 4.66 -11.29 8.53
CA THR A 51 4.04 -11.87 7.34
C THR A 51 3.36 -10.78 6.51
N LEU A 52 3.25 -11.01 5.19
CA LEU A 52 2.50 -10.13 4.30
C LEU A 52 1.05 -9.93 4.80
N ALA A 53 0.44 -10.98 5.36
CA ALA A 53 -0.90 -10.93 5.95
C ALA A 53 -0.98 -9.93 7.10
N ASP A 54 -0.07 -10.02 8.08
CA ASP A 54 -0.04 -9.11 9.24
C ASP A 54 0.13 -7.66 8.81
N SER A 55 1.05 -7.42 7.86
CA SER A 55 1.29 -6.07 7.35
C SER A 55 0.10 -5.51 6.59
N VAL A 56 -0.55 -6.32 5.76
CA VAL A 56 -1.77 -5.90 5.07
C VAL A 56 -2.86 -5.56 6.06
N GLN A 57 -3.07 -6.38 7.09
CA GLN A 57 -4.08 -6.16 8.12
C GLN A 57 -3.83 -4.86 8.90
N VAL A 58 -2.57 -4.59 9.26
CA VAL A 58 -2.16 -3.35 9.94
C VAL A 58 -2.38 -2.14 9.02
N ILE A 59 -1.90 -2.22 7.77
CA ILE A 59 -2.03 -1.11 6.80
C ILE A 59 -3.50 -0.83 6.52
N SER A 60 -4.32 -1.85 6.29
CA SER A 60 -5.76 -1.69 6.04
C SER A 60 -6.49 -1.04 7.23
N SER A 61 -5.98 -1.16 8.45
CA SER A 61 -6.55 -0.48 9.61
C SER A 61 -6.28 1.03 9.66
N TYR A 62 -5.27 1.52 8.93
CA TYR A 62 -4.84 2.93 8.94
C TYR A 62 -5.37 3.73 7.76
N VAL A 63 -5.84 3.06 6.71
CA VAL A 63 -6.17 3.68 5.42
C VAL A 63 -7.53 3.24 4.92
N ASP A 64 -8.16 4.07 4.10
CA ASP A 64 -9.42 3.73 3.43
C ASP A 64 -9.21 2.83 2.22
N ALA A 65 -8.03 2.87 1.62
CA ALA A 65 -7.63 2.03 0.48
C ALA A 65 -6.11 1.92 0.41
N PHE A 66 -5.58 0.88 -0.23
CA PHE A 66 -4.14 0.81 -0.52
C PHE A 66 -3.87 0.25 -1.91
N VAL A 67 -2.76 0.69 -2.49
CA VAL A 67 -2.19 0.18 -3.74
C VAL A 67 -0.96 -0.60 -3.36
N MET A 68 -0.82 -1.85 -3.83
CA MET A 68 0.35 -2.67 -3.55
C MET A 68 1.03 -3.19 -4.81
N ARG A 69 2.35 -3.39 -4.72
CA ARG A 69 3.13 -4.13 -5.72
C ARG A 69 4.09 -5.06 -5.01
N HIS A 70 4.00 -6.36 -5.29
CA HIS A 70 4.82 -7.39 -4.66
C HIS A 70 5.35 -8.35 -5.74
N PRO A 71 6.63 -8.80 -5.65
CA PRO A 71 7.23 -9.67 -6.68
C PRO A 71 6.67 -11.10 -6.68
N GLN A 72 6.16 -11.57 -5.54
CA GLN A 72 5.56 -12.89 -5.42
C GLN A 72 4.13 -12.91 -6.00
N GLU A 73 3.87 -13.87 -6.89
CA GLU A 73 2.53 -14.16 -7.39
C GLU A 73 1.57 -14.55 -6.25
N GLY A 74 0.30 -14.16 -6.36
CA GLY A 74 -0.70 -14.41 -5.33
C GLY A 74 -0.65 -13.47 -4.12
N ALA A 75 0.38 -12.63 -3.99
CA ALA A 75 0.48 -11.64 -2.91
C ALA A 75 -0.71 -10.65 -2.87
N ALA A 76 -1.17 -10.19 -4.04
CA ALA A 76 -2.34 -9.32 -4.13
C ALA A 76 -3.64 -10.02 -3.72
N ARG A 77 -3.77 -11.32 -4.03
CA ARG A 77 -4.91 -12.13 -3.60
C ARG A 77 -4.91 -12.33 -2.10
N LEU A 78 -3.76 -12.71 -1.53
CA LEU A 78 -3.59 -12.82 -0.09
C LEU A 78 -3.94 -11.47 0.56
N ALA A 79 -3.41 -10.36 0.05
CA ALA A 79 -3.77 -9.06 0.59
C ALA A 79 -5.27 -8.77 0.55
N SER A 80 -5.98 -9.15 -0.52
CA SER A 80 -7.44 -9.00 -0.57
C SER A 80 -8.20 -9.89 0.43
N GLU A 81 -7.66 -11.05 0.78
CA GLU A 81 -8.25 -11.97 1.77
C GLU A 81 -8.03 -11.47 3.20
N PHE A 82 -6.94 -10.72 3.45
CA PHE A 82 -6.58 -10.19 4.77
C PHE A 82 -6.89 -8.70 4.96
N SER A 83 -7.23 -7.97 3.90
CA SER A 83 -7.77 -6.62 3.99
C SER A 83 -9.23 -6.70 4.42
N ASN A 84 -9.48 -6.65 5.72
CA ASN A 84 -10.85 -6.54 6.23
C ASN A 84 -11.39 -5.14 5.91
N GLY A 85 -12.30 -5.09 4.93
CA GLY A 85 -13.22 -4.00 4.65
C GLY A 85 -14.64 -4.53 4.58
#